data_AF-A0A955QQT3-F1
#
_entry.id   AF-A0A955QQT3-F1
#
_cell.length_a   1.000
_cell.length_b   1.000
_cell.length_c   1.000
_cell.angle_alpha   90.00
_cell.angle_beta   90.00
_cell.angle_gamma   90.00
#
_symmetry.space_group_name_H-M   'P 1'
#
loop_
_entity.id
_entity.type
_entity.pdbx_description
1 polymer ?
#
loop_
_entity_poly.entity_id
_entity_poly.type
_entity_poly.pdbx_seq_one_letter_code
_entity_poly.pdbx_strand_id
1 'polypeptide(L)'
;MKSNQSHSSRSNRSSAEQEAQARFGSEARALQFYQNQVVTALNAPMQDFITRQEMCWIATSDQEGHCDSSFRAGPPGFVSIVNARQLLLPEYRGNGVMASIGNILQNPRIGLLFLDMLHSTVGLHVNGRARVLNNDEILEF
;
A
#
# COMPACT_ATOMS: atom_id res chain seq x y z
N MET A 1 23.73 -28.31 -12.35
CA MET A 1 23.82 -27.85 -10.94
C MET A 1 23.27 -26.43 -10.87
N LYS A 2 22.02 -26.25 -10.45
CA LYS A 2 21.44 -24.92 -10.20
C LYS A 2 21.54 -24.64 -8.70
N SER A 3 22.26 -23.59 -8.36
CA SER A 3 22.56 -23.14 -7.01
C SER A 3 21.27 -22.78 -6.26
N ASN A 4 21.04 -23.47 -5.14
CA ASN A 4 20.03 -23.11 -4.14
C ASN A 4 20.46 -21.80 -3.46
N GLN A 5 19.81 -20.69 -3.82
CA GLN A 5 19.86 -19.48 -2.98
C GLN A 5 18.81 -19.62 -1.89
N SER A 6 19.25 -19.93 -0.67
CA SER A 6 18.45 -19.93 0.55
C SER A 6 17.90 -18.53 0.82
N HIS A 7 16.68 -18.25 0.35
CA HIS A 7 15.93 -17.07 0.76
C HIS A 7 15.34 -17.32 2.14
N SER A 8 16.10 -16.95 3.18
CA SER A 8 15.56 -16.72 4.51
C SER A 8 14.71 -15.44 4.45
N SER A 9 13.46 -15.56 3.97
CA SER A 9 12.50 -14.47 4.07
C SER A 9 11.88 -14.53 5.48
N ARG A 10 12.13 -13.49 6.29
CA ARG A 10 11.22 -13.21 7.41
C ARG A 10 9.82 -13.13 6.81
N SER A 11 8.95 -14.04 7.24
CA SER A 11 7.56 -14.06 6.82
C SER A 11 6.94 -12.69 7.11
N ASN A 12 6.53 -11.94 6.09
CA ASN A 12 5.76 -10.70 6.24
C ASN A 12 4.38 -10.92 6.88
N ARG A 13 4.03 -12.17 7.22
CA ARG A 13 2.80 -12.55 7.92
C ARG A 13 2.93 -12.36 9.42
N SER A 14 1.91 -11.77 10.03
CA SER A 14 1.78 -11.75 11.49
C SER A 14 1.53 -13.17 12.05
N SER A 15 1.74 -13.35 13.36
CA SER A 15 1.42 -14.59 14.06
C SER A 15 -0.09 -14.88 14.01
N ALA A 16 -0.92 -13.85 14.21
CA ALA A 16 -2.38 -13.96 14.15
C ALA A 16 -2.89 -14.37 12.76
N GLU A 17 -2.28 -13.88 11.68
CA GLU A 17 -2.60 -14.33 10.32
C GLU A 17 -2.28 -15.81 10.12
N GLN A 18 -1.17 -16.29 10.66
CA GLN A 18 -0.79 -17.71 10.57
C GLN A 18 -1.73 -18.59 11.38
N GLU A 19 -2.14 -18.15 12.57
CA GLU A 19 -3.15 -18.83 13.37
C GLU A 19 -4.49 -18.91 12.64
N ALA A 20 -4.96 -17.80 12.05
CA ALA A 20 -6.17 -17.79 11.24
C ALA A 20 -6.06 -18.73 10.04
N GLN A 21 -4.91 -18.72 9.35
CA GLN A 21 -4.67 -19.61 8.20
C GLN A 21 -4.80 -21.08 8.61
N ALA A 22 -4.23 -21.46 9.76
CA ALA A 22 -4.33 -22.81 10.32
C ALA A 22 -5.77 -23.17 10.70
N ARG A 23 -6.45 -22.25 11.39
CA ARG A 23 -7.85 -22.42 11.80
C ARG A 23 -8.78 -22.68 10.61
N PHE A 24 -8.51 -22.05 9.47
CA PHE A 24 -9.35 -22.15 8.27
C PHE A 24 -8.77 -23.06 7.17
N GLY A 25 -7.70 -23.82 7.43
CA GLY A 25 -7.10 -24.75 6.47
C GLY A 25 -6.65 -24.09 5.17
N SER A 26 -6.09 -22.88 5.25
CA SER A 26 -5.70 -22.05 4.10
C SER A 26 -4.20 -21.81 3.96
N GLU A 27 -3.38 -22.44 4.79
CA GLU A 27 -1.94 -22.23 4.91
C GLU A 27 -1.20 -22.38 3.58
N ALA A 28 -1.52 -23.43 2.82
CA ALA A 28 -0.90 -23.69 1.52
C ALA A 28 -1.23 -22.60 0.50
N ARG A 29 -2.51 -22.18 0.43
CA ARG A 29 -2.96 -21.10 -0.46
C ARG A 29 -2.33 -19.76 -0.07
N ALA A 30 -2.29 -19.45 1.23
CA ALA A 30 -1.66 -18.25 1.74
C ALA A 30 -0.16 -18.22 1.40
N LEU A 31 0.56 -19.32 1.64
CA LEU A 31 1.99 -19.41 1.31
C LEU A 31 2.23 -19.17 -0.18
N GLN A 32 1.43 -19.79 -1.06
CA GLN A 32 1.52 -19.58 -2.50
C GLN A 32 1.27 -18.11 -2.88
N PHE A 33 0.30 -17.44 -2.23
CA PHE A 33 0.05 -16.02 -2.45
C PHE A 33 1.26 -15.17 -2.07
N TYR A 34 1.81 -15.34 -0.86
CA TYR A 34 2.97 -14.57 -0.41
C TYR A 34 4.22 -14.79 -1.26
N GLN A 35 4.42 -16.00 -1.79
CA GLN A 35 5.57 -16.31 -2.63
C GLN A 35 5.48 -15.69 -4.03
N ASN A 36 4.27 -15.51 -4.56
CA ASN A 36 4.07 -15.16 -5.97
C ASN A 36 3.50 -13.75 -6.20
N GLN A 37 2.81 -13.18 -5.20
CA GLN A 37 2.04 -11.94 -5.35
C GLN A 37 2.53 -10.81 -4.44
N VAL A 38 3.36 -11.11 -3.43
CA VAL A 38 3.85 -10.12 -2.47
C VAL A 38 5.32 -9.82 -2.72
N VAL A 39 5.61 -8.56 -3.02
CA VAL A 39 6.97 -8.05 -3.25
C VAL A 39 7.25 -6.88 -2.30
N THR A 40 8.53 -6.59 -2.02
CA THR A 40 8.92 -5.51 -1.10
C THR A 40 9.10 -4.14 -1.77
N ALA A 41 8.94 -4.07 -3.09
CA ALA A 41 9.11 -2.87 -3.90
C ALA A 41 8.27 -3.00 -5.19
N LEU A 42 7.80 -1.88 -5.72
CA LEU A 42 7.01 -1.82 -6.94
C LEU A 42 7.85 -2.25 -8.15
N ASN A 43 7.40 -3.29 -8.85
CA ASN A 43 7.96 -3.66 -10.15
C ASN A 43 7.40 -2.75 -11.26
N ALA A 44 7.98 -2.83 -12.47
CA ALA A 44 7.56 -1.97 -13.59
C ALA A 44 6.04 -2.06 -13.89
N PRO A 45 5.41 -3.26 -14.00
CA PRO A 45 3.95 -3.34 -14.18
C PRO A 45 3.13 -2.66 -13.07
N MET A 46 3.56 -2.75 -11.82
CA MET A 46 2.89 -2.07 -10.70
C MET A 46 3.02 -0.55 -10.80
N GLN A 47 4.21 -0.06 -11.17
CA GLN A 47 4.43 1.37 -11.38
C GLN A 47 3.57 1.88 -12.53
N ASP A 48 3.58 1.20 -13.67
CA ASP A 48 2.75 1.51 -14.83
C ASP A 48 1.25 1.47 -14.50
N PHE A 49 0.83 0.55 -13.63
CA PHE A 49 -0.55 0.50 -13.17
C PHE A 49 -0.92 1.75 -12.38
N ILE A 50 -0.10 2.13 -11.39
CA ILE A 50 -0.31 3.32 -10.53
C ILE A 50 -0.35 4.60 -11.37
N THR A 51 0.56 4.77 -12.34
CA THR A 51 0.64 6.02 -13.14
C THR A 51 -0.59 6.26 -14.02
N ARG A 52 -1.40 5.24 -14.29
CA ARG A 52 -2.66 5.37 -15.03
C ARG A 52 -3.88 5.60 -14.14
N GLN A 53 -3.74 5.48 -12.83
CA GLN A 53 -4.89 5.59 -11.94
C GLN A 53 -5.31 7.04 -11.74
N GLU A 54 -6.63 7.24 -11.75
CA GLU A 54 -7.30 8.50 -11.41
C GLU A 54 -7.93 8.45 -10.01
N MET A 55 -7.85 7.29 -9.35
CA MET A 55 -8.43 7.03 -8.04
C MET A 55 -7.57 6.12 -7.18
N CYS A 56 -7.58 6.35 -5.87
CA CYS A 56 -7.07 5.41 -4.89
C CYS A 56 -7.86 5.49 -3.58
N TRP A 57 -7.83 4.43 -2.79
CA TRP A 57 -8.33 4.42 -1.42
C TRP A 57 -7.17 4.42 -0.45
N ILE A 58 -7.26 5.25 0.57
CA ILE A 58 -6.30 5.33 1.67
C ILE A 58 -6.97 4.77 2.93
N ALA A 59 -6.34 3.75 3.52
CA ALA A 59 -6.68 3.20 4.81
C ALA A 59 -5.65 3.64 5.86
N THR A 60 -6.14 4.24 6.93
CA THR A 60 -5.34 4.71 8.07
C THR A 60 -6.04 4.31 9.37
N SER A 61 -5.33 4.34 10.48
CA SER A 61 -5.96 4.27 11.79
C SER A 61 -5.24 5.20 12.76
N ASP A 62 -5.94 5.66 13.79
CA ASP A 62 -5.29 6.32 14.93
C ASP A 62 -4.43 5.32 15.73
N GLN A 63 -3.87 5.79 16.86
CA GLN A 63 -3.08 4.96 17.77
C GLN A 63 -3.92 3.90 18.50
N GLU A 64 -5.22 4.14 18.69
CA GLU A 64 -6.15 3.23 19.39
C GLU A 64 -6.69 2.13 18.47
N GLY A 65 -6.50 2.30 17.15
CA GLY A 65 -6.93 1.35 16.13
C GLY A 65 -8.29 1.70 15.51
N HIS A 66 -8.82 2.89 15.76
CA HIS A 66 -10.00 3.37 15.02
C HIS A 66 -9.61 3.61 13.57
N CYS A 67 -10.25 2.85 12.67
CA CYS A 67 -9.88 2.80 11.27
C CYS A 67 -10.72 3.77 10.44
N ASP A 68 -10.06 4.46 9.52
CA ASP A 68 -10.67 5.29 8.50
C ASP A 68 -10.27 4.80 7.11
N SER A 69 -11.20 4.88 6.17
CA SER A 69 -10.95 4.69 4.74
C SER A 69 -11.48 5.88 3.98
N SER A 70 -10.64 6.48 3.15
CA SER A 70 -10.99 7.65 2.35
C SER A 70 -10.69 7.42 0.87
N PHE A 71 -11.57 7.92 0.02
CA PHE A 71 -11.37 7.97 -1.42
C PHE A 71 -10.55 9.21 -1.81
N ARG A 72 -9.57 9.05 -2.69
CA ARG A 72 -8.80 10.11 -3.31
C ARG A 72 -8.90 9.99 -4.83
N ALA A 73 -9.07 11.12 -5.50
CA ALA A 73 -9.08 11.19 -6.95
C ALA A 73 -8.32 12.40 -7.47
N GLY A 74 -7.79 12.26 -8.68
CA GLY A 74 -7.04 13.28 -9.38
C GLY A 74 -6.86 12.89 -10.85
N PRO A 75 -6.11 13.68 -11.64
CA PRO A 75 -5.75 13.29 -12.99
C PRO A 75 -4.94 11.98 -13.00
N PRO A 76 -4.83 11.28 -14.14
CA PRO A 76 -3.98 10.10 -14.25
C PRO A 76 -2.57 10.37 -13.72
N GLY A 77 -2.11 9.53 -12.80
CA GLY A 77 -0.77 9.67 -12.20
C GLY A 77 -0.68 10.72 -11.10
N PHE A 78 -1.82 11.12 -10.50
CA PHE A 78 -1.82 12.04 -9.36
C PHE A 78 -0.99 11.50 -8.17
N VAL A 79 -0.92 10.18 -8.01
CA VAL A 79 0.08 9.54 -7.12
C VAL A 79 1.39 9.41 -7.88
N SER A 80 2.39 10.19 -7.47
CA SER A 80 3.70 10.19 -8.11
C SER A 80 4.60 9.10 -7.53
N ILE A 81 5.39 8.47 -8.38
CA ILE A 81 6.35 7.42 -8.00
C ILE A 81 7.73 8.06 -7.96
N VAL A 82 8.29 8.20 -6.76
CA VAL A 82 9.66 8.72 -6.59
C VAL A 82 10.68 7.63 -6.92
N ASN A 83 10.42 6.43 -6.42
CA ASN A 83 11.16 5.22 -6.77
C ASN A 83 10.34 3.98 -6.38
N ALA A 84 10.90 2.79 -6.60
CA ALA A 84 10.23 1.52 -6.34
C ALA A 84 9.74 1.30 -4.88
N ARG A 85 10.15 2.14 -3.93
CA ARG A 85 9.75 2.04 -2.50
C ARG A 85 9.10 3.32 -1.95
N GLN A 86 8.94 4.35 -2.77
CA GLN A 86 8.46 5.66 -2.31
C GLN A 86 7.44 6.23 -3.30
N LEU A 87 6.29 6.62 -2.75
CA LEU A 87 5.18 7.27 -3.44
C LEU A 87 4.91 8.62 -2.79
N LEU A 88 4.49 9.59 -3.61
CA LEU A 88 3.92 10.85 -3.15
C LEU A 88 2.43 10.85 -3.48
N LEU A 89 1.61 10.98 -2.43
CA LEU A 89 0.17 11.14 -2.53
C LEU A 89 -0.17 12.60 -2.20
N PRO A 90 -0.70 13.39 -3.15
CA PRO A 90 -1.08 14.77 -2.85
C PRO A 90 -2.29 14.82 -1.92
N GLU A 91 -2.29 15.79 -1.01
CA GLU A 91 -3.48 16.17 -0.26
C GLU A 91 -4.19 17.31 -0.99
N TYR A 92 -5.35 17.00 -1.58
CA TYR A 92 -6.21 18.00 -2.18
C TYR A 92 -7.20 18.57 -1.18
N ARG A 93 -7.76 19.73 -1.49
CA ARG A 93 -8.77 20.38 -0.64
C ARG A 93 -10.03 19.49 -0.53
N GLY A 94 -10.20 18.87 0.63
CA GLY A 94 -11.37 18.08 0.99
C GLY A 94 -12.40 18.84 1.83
N ASN A 95 -13.16 18.09 2.64
CA ASN A 95 -14.18 18.59 3.56
C ASN A 95 -13.63 19.24 4.86
N GLY A 96 -12.30 19.30 5.02
CA GLY A 96 -11.63 19.91 6.16
C GLY A 96 -11.51 19.03 7.41
N VAL A 97 -12.03 17.79 7.41
CA VAL A 97 -11.93 16.89 8.57
C VAL A 97 -10.49 16.44 8.83
N MET A 98 -9.68 16.31 7.77
CA MET A 98 -8.27 15.90 7.84
C MET A 98 -8.03 14.56 8.58
N ALA A 99 -9.01 13.64 8.57
CA ALA A 99 -8.96 12.37 9.31
C ALA A 99 -7.70 11.55 8.99
N SER A 100 -7.41 11.32 7.70
CA SER A 100 -6.23 10.54 7.30
C SER A 100 -4.91 11.18 7.76
N ILE A 101 -4.81 12.51 7.67
CA ILE A 101 -3.62 13.25 8.13
C ILE A 101 -3.49 13.14 9.65
N GLY A 102 -4.57 13.39 10.39
CA GLY A 102 -4.59 13.27 11.85
C GLY A 102 -4.15 11.89 12.32
N ASN A 103 -4.66 10.84 11.67
CA ASN A 103 -4.26 9.46 11.91
C ASN A 103 -2.76 9.25 11.62
N ILE A 104 -2.25 9.69 10.46
CA ILE A 104 -0.84 9.53 10.08
C ILE A 104 0.11 10.22 11.07
N LEU A 105 -0.28 11.37 11.63
CA LEU A 105 0.51 12.11 12.61
C LEU A 105 0.69 11.32 13.93
N GLN A 106 -0.26 10.46 14.29
CA GLN A 106 -0.20 9.63 15.49
C GLN A 106 0.30 8.21 15.21
N ASN A 107 -0.05 7.67 14.05
CA ASN A 107 0.24 6.31 13.63
C ASN A 107 0.62 6.32 12.13
N PRO A 108 1.90 6.15 11.79
CA PRO A 108 2.36 6.30 10.41
C PRO A 108 1.93 5.15 9.50
N ARG A 109 1.23 4.11 9.98
CA ARG A 109 0.86 2.95 9.18
C ARG A 109 -0.26 3.31 8.20
N ILE A 110 -0.06 2.95 6.94
CA ILE A 110 -0.97 3.25 5.83
C ILE A 110 -1.13 2.04 4.93
N GLY A 111 -2.34 1.86 4.40
CA GLY A 111 -2.63 1.01 3.25
C GLY A 111 -3.19 1.84 2.11
N LEU A 112 -2.73 1.59 0.89
CA LEU A 112 -3.27 2.14 -0.34
C LEU A 112 -3.86 1.01 -1.18
N LEU A 113 -5.02 1.27 -1.78
CA LEU A 113 -5.64 0.38 -2.74
C LEU A 113 -5.88 1.12 -4.05
N PHE A 114 -5.34 0.57 -5.12
CA PHE A 114 -5.56 1.01 -6.50
C PHE A 114 -6.41 -0.03 -7.23
N LEU A 115 -7.48 0.44 -7.88
CA LEU A 115 -8.42 -0.39 -8.63
C LEU A 115 -8.64 0.22 -10.00
N ASP A 116 -8.65 -0.62 -11.02
CA ASP A 116 -9.17 -0.29 -12.34
C ASP A 116 -10.54 -0.95 -12.47
N MET A 117 -11.59 -0.16 -12.65
CA MET A 117 -12.96 -0.68 -12.75
C MET A 117 -13.41 -0.93 -14.19
N LEU A 118 -12.57 -0.63 -15.17
CA LEU A 118 -12.94 -0.58 -16.58
C LEU A 118 -12.16 -1.59 -17.43
N HIS A 119 -10.85 -1.68 -17.26
CA HIS A 119 -9.98 -2.40 -18.20
C HIS A 119 -9.25 -3.59 -17.60
N SER A 120 -9.07 -3.61 -16.28
CA SER A 120 -8.28 -4.63 -15.58
C SER A 120 -9.04 -5.19 -14.38
N THR A 121 -8.72 -6.42 -14.00
CA THR A 121 -9.22 -7.06 -12.77
C THR A 121 -8.22 -6.98 -11.62
N VAL A 122 -7.14 -6.20 -11.79
CA VAL A 122 -6.07 -6.05 -10.81
C VAL A 122 -6.51 -5.12 -9.68
N GLY A 123 -6.40 -5.60 -8.45
CA GLY A 123 -6.37 -4.78 -7.25
C GLY A 123 -4.96 -4.72 -6.68
N LEU A 124 -4.31 -3.57 -6.80
CA LEU A 124 -2.95 -3.37 -6.29
C LEU A 124 -3.00 -2.77 -4.89
N HIS A 125 -2.49 -3.53 -3.93
CA HIS A 125 -2.32 -3.08 -2.55
C HIS A 125 -0.87 -2.60 -2.32
N VAL A 126 -0.73 -1.41 -1.74
CA VAL A 126 0.57 -0.88 -1.31
C VAL A 126 0.46 -0.51 0.17
N ASN A 127 1.17 -1.27 1.02
CA ASN A 127 1.18 -1.05 2.46
C ASN A 127 2.54 -0.53 2.90
N GLY A 128 2.56 0.38 3.85
CA GLY A 128 3.81 0.97 4.30
C GLY A 128 3.69 1.92 5.48
N ARG A 129 4.56 2.92 5.48
CA ARG A 129 4.52 4.05 6.40
C ARG A 129 4.40 5.34 5.61
N ALA A 130 3.61 6.29 6.12
CA ALA A 130 3.48 7.63 5.58
C ALA A 130 4.07 8.66 6.55
N ARG A 131 4.48 9.80 5.99
CA ARG A 131 4.81 11.04 6.68
C ARG A 131 4.11 12.17 5.93
N VAL A 132 3.57 13.13 6.68
CA VAL A 132 2.99 14.34 6.10
C VAL A 132 4.12 15.29 5.74
N LEU A 133 4.11 15.80 4.51
CA LEU A 133 5.07 16.74 3.97
C LEU A 133 4.39 18.08 3.72
N ASN A 134 5.11 19.16 3.98
CA ASN A 134 4.81 20.46 3.40
C ASN A 134 5.35 20.54 1.96
N ASN A 135 4.83 21.49 1.18
CA ASN A 135 5.15 21.58 -0.25
C ASN A 135 6.64 21.85 -0.53
N ASP A 136 7.32 22.57 0.36
CA ASP A 136 8.75 22.88 0.28
C ASP A 136 9.63 21.64 0.51
N GLU A 137 9.16 20.68 1.33
CA GLU A 137 9.87 19.42 1.58
C GLU A 137 9.83 18.46 0.37
N ILE A 138 8.94 18.70 -0.59
CA ILE A 138 8.81 17.84 -1.79
C ILE A 138 10.06 17.97 -2.69
N LEU A 139 10.72 19.12 -2.68
CA LEU A 139 11.89 19.42 -3.54
C LEU A 139 13.12 18.57 -3.20
N GLU A 140 13.07 17.81 -2.10
CA GLU A 140 14.16 16.94 -1.65
C GLU A 140 14.10 15.52 -2.26
N PHE A 141 13.09 15.22 -3.09
CA PHE A 141 12.86 13.93 -3.75
C PHE A 141 13.03 14.02 -5.27
#